data_AF-A0A8T2SXD2-F1
#
_entry.id   AF-A0A8T2SXD2-F1
#
_cell.length_a   1.000
_cell.length_b   1.000
_cell.length_c   1.000
_cell.angle_alpha   90.00
_cell.angle_beta   90.00
_cell.angle_gamma   90.00
#
_symmetry.space_group_name_H-M   'P 1'
#
loop_
_entity.id
_entity.type
_entity.pdbx_description
1 polymer ?
#
loop_
_entity_poly.entity_id
_entity_poly.type
_entity_poly.pdbx_seq_one_letter_code
_entity_poly.pdbx_strand_id
1 'polypeptide(L)'
;MGTKLVERLRQRNERYIALHLRFEPDMLAFTGCYYGGGEKEINDMAKLRKQWKNIPHRNPEKARRNGRCPLTPEEVGLMLRALGYGSDTYLYVASGEIYGGETALAPLKQMFPNFFTKDTLSTKDELRPFSAYSSRLAAIDFVVCDQSDVFVTNNNGNMARMLSGRRRYFGHKRTIRPNAKKLKTLFASRQNMTFEVFKAKLKRYQKGFMGDPMEMRPGRGQFFENPSACICKKSNRV
;
A
#
# COMPACT_ATOMS: atom_id res chain seq x y z
N MET A 1 18.27 8.14 9.01
CA MET A 1 17.87 8.37 7.61
C MET A 1 16.37 8.57 7.44
N GLY A 2 15.50 7.62 7.83
CA GLY A 2 14.04 7.79 7.73
C GLY A 2 13.50 9.09 8.32
N THR A 3 13.88 9.44 9.55
CA THR A 3 13.50 10.72 10.19
C THR A 3 13.91 11.94 9.37
N LYS A 4 15.11 11.92 8.77
CA LYS A 4 15.60 13.00 7.90
C LYS A 4 14.71 13.19 6.66
N LEU A 5 14.22 12.09 6.08
CA LEU A 5 13.28 12.16 4.96
C LEU A 5 11.92 12.73 5.38
N VAL A 6 11.44 12.37 6.57
CA VAL A 6 10.23 12.94 7.16
C VAL A 6 10.38 14.45 7.33
N GLU A 7 11.48 14.92 7.91
CA GLU A 7 11.77 16.35 8.07
C GLU A 7 11.76 17.08 6.72
N ARG A 8 12.43 16.53 5.70
CA ARG A 8 12.45 17.10 4.35
C ARG A 8 11.06 17.19 3.71
N LEU A 9 10.20 16.18 3.92
CA LEU A 9 8.81 16.22 3.47
C LEU A 9 8.03 17.30 4.22
N ARG A 10 8.15 17.35 5.54
CA ARG A 10 7.44 18.30 6.40
C ARG A 10 7.86 19.75 6.17
N GLN A 11 9.11 19.98 5.76
CA GLN A 11 9.59 21.30 5.32
C GLN A 11 8.91 21.79 4.03
N ARG A 12 8.48 20.87 3.15
CA ARG A 12 7.78 21.22 1.91
C ARG A 12 6.28 21.35 2.12
N ASN A 13 5.70 20.48 2.94
CA ASN A 13 4.29 20.53 3.32
C ASN A 13 4.09 19.93 4.70
N GLU A 14 3.35 20.63 5.56
CA GLU A 14 2.99 20.15 6.89
C GLU A 14 2.35 18.77 6.84
N ARG A 15 1.61 18.40 5.78
CA ARG A 15 0.89 17.13 5.65
C ARG A 15 1.29 16.29 4.42
N TYR A 16 1.37 14.97 4.57
CA TYR A 16 1.62 14.04 3.47
C TYR A 16 0.97 12.66 3.68
N ILE A 17 0.71 11.99 2.56
CA ILE A 17 0.30 10.60 2.50
C ILE A 17 1.53 9.75 2.21
N ALA A 18 1.68 8.64 2.93
CA ALA A 18 2.62 7.60 2.56
C ALA A 18 1.87 6.41 1.95
N LEU A 19 2.25 6.02 0.74
CA LEU A 19 1.74 4.87 0.01
C LEU A 19 2.80 3.76 0.01
N HIS A 20 2.49 2.64 0.63
CA HIS A 20 3.25 1.40 0.42
C HIS A 20 2.71 0.69 -0.83
N LEU A 21 3.45 0.83 -1.94
CA LEU A 21 3.11 0.31 -3.25
C LEU A 21 3.86 -1.01 -3.50
N ARG A 22 3.26 -2.11 -3.04
CA ARG A 22 3.79 -3.46 -3.22
C ARG A 22 3.35 -4.01 -4.58
N PHE A 23 3.94 -3.50 -5.65
CA PHE A 23 3.67 -3.88 -7.06
C PHE A 23 4.93 -4.40 -7.77
N GLU A 24 5.81 -5.08 -7.03
CA GLU A 24 7.06 -5.64 -7.52
C GLU A 24 6.86 -7.03 -8.16
N PRO A 25 7.70 -7.43 -9.12
CA PRO A 25 7.55 -8.69 -9.85
C PRO A 25 7.45 -9.93 -8.95
N ASP A 26 8.22 -9.99 -7.86
CA ASP A 26 8.19 -11.10 -6.90
C ASP A 26 6.83 -11.22 -6.20
N MET A 27 6.21 -10.08 -5.84
CA MET A 27 4.88 -10.03 -5.26
C MET A 27 3.82 -10.53 -6.24
N LEU A 28 3.90 -10.12 -7.52
CA LEU A 28 2.95 -10.52 -8.56
C LEU A 28 3.06 -12.02 -8.86
N ALA A 29 4.30 -12.52 -8.96
CA ALA A 29 4.63 -13.93 -9.09
C ALA A 29 4.08 -14.76 -7.91
N PHE A 30 4.32 -14.30 -6.68
CA PHE A 30 3.86 -14.98 -5.45
C PHE A 30 2.33 -15.05 -5.36
N THR A 31 1.63 -13.95 -5.71
CA THR A 31 0.17 -13.92 -5.67
C THR A 31 -0.49 -14.68 -6.82
N GLY A 32 0.25 -14.87 -7.92
CA GLY A 32 -0.22 -15.49 -9.15
C GLY A 32 -1.20 -14.58 -9.89
N CYS A 33 -0.94 -13.28 -9.87
CA CYS A 33 -1.76 -12.29 -10.55
C CYS A 33 -1.27 -12.05 -11.97
N TYR A 34 -2.18 -11.57 -12.82
CA TYR A 34 -1.91 -11.23 -14.22
C TYR A 34 -2.50 -9.85 -14.49
N TYR A 35 -1.74 -8.98 -15.13
CA TYR A 35 -2.08 -7.58 -15.38
C TYR A 35 -2.08 -7.20 -16.86
N GLY A 36 -2.08 -8.19 -17.76
CA GLY A 36 -2.27 -7.96 -19.19
C GLY A 36 -0.97 -7.79 -19.98
N GLY A 37 0.19 -8.13 -19.40
CA GLY A 37 1.50 -8.05 -20.06
C GLY A 37 1.82 -9.21 -21.00
N GLY A 38 0.82 -10.01 -21.39
CA GLY A 38 0.93 -11.07 -22.38
C GLY A 38 1.87 -12.22 -21.98
N GLU A 39 2.40 -12.92 -22.98
CA GLU A 39 3.31 -14.05 -22.77
C GLU A 39 4.57 -13.66 -22.00
N LYS A 40 5.05 -12.42 -22.19
CA LYS A 40 6.21 -11.91 -21.45
C LYS A 40 5.94 -11.92 -19.94
N GLU A 41 4.81 -11.36 -19.50
CA GLU A 41 4.43 -11.38 -18.08
C GLU A 41 4.33 -12.81 -17.56
N ILE A 42 3.65 -13.68 -18.30
CA ILE A 42 3.44 -15.09 -17.90
C ILE A 42 4.79 -15.79 -17.70
N ASN A 43 5.72 -15.63 -18.65
CA ASN A 43 7.03 -16.26 -18.62
C ASN A 43 7.93 -15.70 -17.51
N ASP A 44 7.95 -14.37 -17.32
CA ASP A 44 8.78 -13.73 -16.30
C ASP A 44 8.28 -14.09 -14.89
N MET A 45 6.96 -14.08 -14.67
CA MET A 45 6.37 -14.52 -13.40
C MET A 45 6.61 -16.02 -13.16
N ALA A 46 6.53 -16.86 -14.19
CA ALA A 46 6.82 -18.29 -14.07
C ALA A 46 8.29 -18.55 -13.65
N LYS A 47 9.25 -17.79 -14.19
CA LYS A 47 10.67 -17.88 -13.81
C LYS A 47 10.88 -17.53 -12.33
N LEU A 48 10.32 -16.42 -11.87
CA LEU A 48 10.39 -16.01 -10.46
C LEU A 48 9.78 -17.08 -9.54
N ARG A 49 8.66 -17.68 -9.96
CA ARG A 49 7.97 -18.70 -9.15
C ARG A 49 8.79 -19.95 -8.87
N LYS A 50 9.74 -20.30 -9.74
CA LYS A 50 10.62 -21.47 -9.54
C LYS A 50 11.46 -21.37 -8.26
N GLN A 51 11.64 -20.17 -7.72
CA GLN A 51 12.37 -19.95 -6.46
C GLN A 51 11.62 -20.49 -5.23
N TRP A 52 10.31 -20.72 -5.31
CA TRP A 52 9.51 -21.23 -4.19
C TRP A 52 8.95 -22.62 -4.50
N LYS A 53 9.35 -23.62 -3.70
CA LYS A 53 8.99 -25.03 -3.91
C LYS A 53 7.51 -25.34 -3.71
N ASN A 54 6.81 -24.59 -2.84
CA ASN A 54 5.47 -24.96 -2.35
C ASN A 54 4.39 -23.90 -2.63
N ILE A 55 4.53 -23.08 -3.68
CA ILE A 55 3.47 -22.11 -4.04
C ILE A 55 2.46 -22.80 -4.96
N PRO A 56 1.19 -22.95 -4.54
CA PRO A 56 0.18 -23.57 -5.39
C PRO A 56 -0.03 -22.74 -6.66
N HIS A 57 -0.23 -23.43 -7.78
CA HIS A 57 -0.68 -22.77 -8.99
C HIS A 57 -2.05 -22.12 -8.74
N ARG A 58 -2.21 -20.88 -9.19
CA ARG A 58 -3.42 -20.08 -8.92
C ARG A 58 -3.91 -19.53 -10.23
N ASN A 59 -5.20 -19.73 -10.50
CA ASN A 59 -5.88 -19.01 -11.57
C ASN A 59 -5.84 -17.49 -11.25
N PRO A 60 -5.26 -16.65 -12.12
CA PRO A 60 -5.09 -15.22 -11.85
C PRO A 60 -6.40 -14.48 -11.61
N GLU A 61 -7.45 -14.78 -12.38
CA GLU A 61 -8.77 -14.20 -12.18
C GLU A 61 -9.36 -14.59 -10.83
N LYS A 62 -9.14 -15.84 -10.37
CA LYS A 62 -9.57 -16.28 -9.04
C LYS A 62 -8.78 -15.56 -7.94
N ALA A 63 -7.48 -15.34 -8.12
CA ALA A 63 -6.65 -14.58 -7.19
C ALA A 63 -7.12 -13.12 -7.09
N ARG A 64 -7.34 -12.47 -8.23
CA ARG A 64 -7.91 -11.11 -8.32
C ARG A 64 -9.30 -11.08 -7.70
N ARG A 65 -10.15 -12.08 -8.00
CA ARG A 65 -11.50 -12.17 -7.46
C ARG A 65 -11.53 -12.27 -5.94
N ASN A 66 -10.57 -12.95 -5.36
CA ASN A 66 -10.46 -13.11 -3.91
C ASN A 66 -9.75 -11.94 -3.23
N GLY A 67 -9.41 -10.88 -3.96
CA GLY A 67 -8.73 -9.69 -3.42
C GLY A 67 -7.28 -9.97 -3.01
N ARG A 68 -6.64 -10.98 -3.59
CA ARG A 68 -5.23 -11.32 -3.30
C ARG A 68 -4.25 -10.48 -4.12
N CYS A 69 -4.69 -9.98 -5.26
CA CYS A 69 -3.86 -9.19 -6.14
C CYS A 69 -3.75 -7.75 -5.62
N PRO A 70 -2.53 -7.19 -5.54
CA PRO A 70 -2.35 -5.78 -5.27
C PRO A 70 -3.11 -4.90 -6.26
N LEU A 71 -3.58 -3.73 -5.83
CA LEU A 71 -4.04 -2.71 -6.79
C LEU A 71 -2.85 -2.21 -7.62
N THR A 72 -3.10 -1.90 -8.90
CA THR A 72 -2.12 -1.23 -9.77
C THR A 72 -1.88 0.20 -9.29
N PRO A 73 -0.77 0.87 -9.70
CA PRO A 73 -0.54 2.26 -9.34
C PRO A 73 -1.69 3.19 -9.80
N GLU A 74 -2.26 2.95 -10.99
CA GLU A 74 -3.44 3.67 -11.50
C GLU A 74 -4.66 3.46 -10.59
N GLU A 75 -4.97 2.21 -10.24
CA GLU A 75 -6.12 1.89 -9.37
C GLU A 75 -6.00 2.52 -7.99
N VAL A 76 -4.79 2.54 -7.41
CA VAL A 76 -4.52 3.24 -6.15
C VAL A 76 -4.75 4.74 -6.30
N GLY A 77 -4.25 5.35 -7.39
CA GLY A 77 -4.45 6.77 -7.65
C GLY A 77 -5.94 7.13 -7.76
N LEU A 78 -6.70 6.35 -8.53
CA LEU A 78 -8.15 6.52 -8.66
C LEU A 78 -8.88 6.36 -7.32
N MET A 79 -8.45 5.40 -6.51
CA MET A 79 -8.99 5.22 -5.15
C MET A 79 -8.76 6.47 -4.30
N LEU A 80 -7.56 7.04 -4.30
CA LEU A 80 -7.25 8.25 -3.54
C LEU A 80 -8.06 9.46 -4.03
N ARG A 81 -8.16 9.66 -5.35
CA ARG A 81 -8.99 10.72 -5.95
C ARG A 81 -10.46 10.58 -5.55
N ALA A 82 -11.01 9.38 -5.59
CA ALA A 82 -12.38 9.10 -5.16
C ALA A 82 -12.59 9.31 -3.65
N LEU A 83 -11.59 9.01 -2.81
CA LEU A 83 -11.64 9.29 -1.38
C LEU A 83 -11.61 10.80 -1.08
N GLY A 84 -11.16 11.62 -2.02
CA GLY A 84 -11.20 13.08 -1.95
C GLY A 84 -9.83 13.75 -1.86
N TYR A 85 -8.74 13.00 -2.04
CA TYR A 85 -7.41 13.59 -2.08
C TYR A 85 -7.18 14.32 -3.41
N GLY A 86 -6.83 15.60 -3.32
CA GLY A 86 -6.54 16.47 -4.46
C GLY A 86 -5.15 16.23 -5.04
N SER A 87 -4.86 16.83 -6.19
CA SER A 87 -3.57 16.69 -6.91
C SER A 87 -2.42 17.42 -6.21
N ASP A 88 -2.76 18.40 -5.38
CA ASP A 88 -1.87 19.11 -4.47
C ASP A 88 -1.37 18.23 -3.30
N THR A 89 -1.97 17.07 -3.07
CA THR A 89 -1.56 16.13 -2.02
C THR A 89 -0.12 15.66 -2.21
N TYR A 90 0.69 15.80 -1.15
CA TYR A 90 2.06 15.27 -1.12
C TYR A 90 2.03 13.76 -0.88
N LEU A 91 2.57 13.00 -1.83
CA LEU A 91 2.55 11.55 -1.85
C LEU A 91 3.96 10.99 -1.78
N TYR A 92 4.32 10.41 -0.63
CA TYR A 92 5.51 9.58 -0.49
C TYR A 92 5.20 8.14 -0.91
N VAL A 93 5.94 7.57 -1.85
CA VAL A 93 5.77 6.19 -2.33
C VAL A 93 6.93 5.32 -1.85
N ALA A 94 6.59 4.40 -0.96
CA ALA A 94 7.44 3.32 -0.48
C ALA A 94 7.27 2.09 -1.38
N SER A 95 8.28 1.79 -2.19
CA SER A 95 8.31 0.61 -3.04
C SER A 95 9.73 0.12 -3.31
N GLY A 96 9.84 -1.15 -3.70
CA GLY A 96 10.98 -1.66 -4.46
C GLY A 96 10.86 -1.34 -5.96
N GLU A 97 11.44 -2.22 -6.79
CA GLU A 97 11.34 -2.15 -8.24
C GLU A 97 9.91 -2.48 -8.71
N ILE A 98 9.23 -1.50 -9.30
CA ILE A 98 7.84 -1.62 -9.73
C ILE A 98 7.76 -2.39 -11.06
N TYR A 99 6.87 -3.39 -11.14
CA TYR A 99 6.55 -4.05 -12.39
C TYR A 99 5.98 -3.06 -13.40
N GLY A 100 6.58 -2.99 -14.59
CA GLY A 100 6.25 -2.00 -15.62
C GLY A 100 6.91 -0.62 -15.42
N GLY A 101 7.70 -0.44 -14.36
CA GLY A 101 8.55 0.73 -14.13
C GLY A 101 7.80 2.06 -14.21
N GLU A 102 8.41 3.03 -14.89
CA GLU A 102 7.87 4.39 -15.04
C GLU A 102 6.54 4.42 -15.79
N THR A 103 6.33 3.55 -16.77
CA THR A 103 5.04 3.45 -17.50
C THR A 103 3.90 3.08 -16.55
N ALA A 104 4.13 2.15 -15.62
CA ALA A 104 3.14 1.77 -14.62
C ALA A 104 2.87 2.89 -13.60
N LEU A 105 3.89 3.70 -13.27
CA LEU A 105 3.79 4.82 -12.33
C LEU A 105 3.19 6.09 -12.94
N ALA A 106 3.25 6.26 -14.27
CA ALA A 106 2.85 7.48 -14.96
C ALA A 106 1.43 7.96 -14.60
N PRO A 107 0.38 7.11 -14.57
CA PRO A 107 -0.96 7.57 -14.20
C PRO A 107 -1.04 8.06 -12.74
N LEU A 108 -0.29 7.42 -11.84
CA LEU A 108 -0.24 7.83 -10.43
C LEU A 108 0.45 9.19 -10.27
N LYS A 109 1.58 9.40 -10.97
CA LYS A 109 2.30 10.68 -10.99
C LYS A 109 1.47 11.80 -11.63
N GLN A 110 0.68 11.50 -12.65
CA GLN A 110 -0.24 12.47 -13.26
C GLN A 110 -1.35 12.91 -12.28
N MET A 111 -1.90 11.98 -11.50
CA MET A 111 -2.93 12.29 -10.49
C MET A 111 -2.36 13.03 -9.27
N PHE A 112 -1.09 12.77 -8.93
CA PHE A 112 -0.39 13.29 -7.75
C PHE A 112 1.01 13.78 -8.15
N PRO A 113 1.15 14.99 -8.73
CA PRO A 113 2.44 15.53 -9.17
C PRO A 113 3.44 15.76 -8.04
N ASN A 114 2.97 15.98 -6.80
CA ASN A 114 3.82 16.06 -5.61
C ASN A 114 4.25 14.65 -5.14
N PHE A 115 4.95 13.94 -6.02
CA PHE A 115 5.36 12.55 -5.88
C PHE A 115 6.80 12.45 -5.38
N PHE A 116 6.99 11.76 -4.26
CA PHE A 116 8.29 11.61 -3.61
C PHE A 116 8.60 10.15 -3.32
N THR A 117 9.86 9.78 -3.44
CA THR A 117 10.43 8.51 -2.97
C THR A 117 11.63 8.79 -2.09
N LYS A 118 12.19 7.75 -1.46
CA LYS A 118 13.48 7.85 -0.79
C LYS A 118 14.56 8.42 -1.72
N ASP A 119 14.59 8.01 -2.98
CA ASP A 119 15.58 8.44 -3.97
C ASP A 119 15.41 9.91 -4.39
N THR A 120 14.18 10.44 -4.44
CA THR A 120 13.98 11.88 -4.74
C THR A 120 14.24 12.79 -3.53
N LEU A 121 14.15 12.23 -2.32
CA LEU A 121 14.32 12.98 -1.08
C LEU A 121 15.74 12.87 -0.50
N SER A 122 16.64 12.14 -1.13
CA SER A 122 18.02 11.97 -0.68
C SER A 122 19.01 11.82 -1.81
N THR A 123 20.28 12.05 -1.50
CA THR A 123 21.34 11.80 -2.48
C THR A 123 21.73 10.32 -2.48
N LYS A 124 22.33 9.85 -3.58
CA LYS A 124 22.88 8.48 -3.68
C LYS A 124 23.85 8.18 -2.53
N ASP A 125 24.63 9.18 -2.13
CA ASP A 125 25.60 9.09 -1.04
C ASP A 125 24.96 8.87 0.33
N GLU A 126 23.83 9.54 0.59
CA GLU A 126 23.07 9.35 1.82
C GLU A 126 22.42 7.95 1.91
N LEU A 127 22.05 7.37 0.77
CA LEU A 127 21.46 6.04 0.70
C LEU A 127 22.50 4.91 0.65
N ARG A 128 23.71 5.19 0.17
CA ARG A 128 24.80 4.21 -0.01
C ARG A 128 25.00 3.25 1.17
N PRO A 129 24.98 3.69 2.46
CA PRO A 129 25.16 2.79 3.61
C PRO A 129 24.04 1.74 3.77
N PHE A 130 22.87 1.99 3.18
CA PHE A 130 21.68 1.16 3.28
C PHE A 130 21.47 0.29 2.04
N SER A 131 21.99 0.70 0.88
CA SER A 131 21.73 0.08 -0.43
C SER A 131 22.21 -1.37 -0.57
N ALA A 132 23.13 -1.83 0.28
CA ALA A 132 23.60 -3.21 0.26
C ALA A 132 22.50 -4.23 0.65
N TYR A 133 21.44 -3.80 1.35
CA TYR A 133 20.37 -4.68 1.78
C TYR A 133 18.99 -4.03 1.58
N SER A 134 18.12 -4.68 0.83
CA SER A 134 16.74 -4.23 0.60
C SER A 134 15.96 -4.01 1.89
N SER A 135 16.23 -4.81 2.93
CA SER A 135 15.62 -4.66 4.25
C SER A 135 15.97 -3.34 4.94
N ARG A 136 17.18 -2.80 4.73
CA ARG A 136 17.61 -1.51 5.29
C ARG A 136 16.91 -0.34 4.59
N LEU A 137 16.75 -0.41 3.27
CA LEU A 137 15.95 0.56 2.51
C LEU A 137 14.46 0.49 2.92
N ALA A 138 13.93 -0.72 3.10
CA ALA A 138 12.56 -0.91 3.58
C ALA A 138 12.36 -0.36 5.01
N ALA A 139 13.39 -0.39 5.86
CA ALA A 139 13.34 0.23 7.19
C ALA A 139 13.26 1.76 7.12
N ILE A 140 13.92 2.39 6.15
CA ILE A 140 13.76 3.83 5.88
C ILE A 140 12.30 4.12 5.49
N ASP A 141 11.78 3.37 4.52
CA ASP A 141 10.38 3.47 4.08
C ASP A 141 9.39 3.26 5.24
N PHE A 142 9.69 2.32 6.15
CA PHE A 142 8.87 2.07 7.34
C PHE A 142 8.73 3.29 8.24
N VAL A 143 9.84 3.99 8.53
CA VAL A 143 9.81 5.20 9.37
C VAL A 143 9.00 6.31 8.69
N VAL A 144 9.19 6.53 7.39
CA VAL A 144 8.45 7.57 6.66
C VAL A 144 6.95 7.25 6.60
N CYS A 145 6.58 5.98 6.43
CA CYS A 145 5.19 5.53 6.47
C CYS A 145 4.55 5.62 7.87
N ASP A 146 5.29 5.33 8.93
CA ASP A 146 4.81 5.44 10.31
C ASP A 146 4.50 6.90 10.70
N GLN A 147 5.32 7.83 10.20
CA GLN A 147 5.21 9.25 10.54
C GLN A 147 4.19 10.03 9.70
N SER A 148 3.68 9.48 8.61
CA SER A 148 2.71 10.15 7.73
C SER A 148 1.36 10.39 8.41
N ASP A 149 0.58 11.35 7.91
CA ASP A 149 -0.77 11.63 8.45
C ASP A 149 -1.74 10.54 8.04
N VAL A 150 -1.60 10.07 6.80
CA VAL A 150 -2.35 8.96 6.25
C VAL A 150 -1.37 7.95 5.67
N PHE A 151 -1.51 6.69 6.07
CA PHE A 151 -0.79 5.58 5.48
C PHE A 151 -1.75 4.81 4.58
N VAL A 152 -1.33 4.49 3.37
CA VAL A 152 -2.13 3.82 2.34
C VAL A 152 -1.36 2.62 1.84
N THR A 153 -2.06 1.53 1.56
CA THR A 153 -1.44 0.35 0.95
C THR A 153 -2.18 -0.02 -0.33
N ASN A 154 -1.50 -0.72 -1.25
CA ASN A 154 -2.15 -1.35 -2.40
C ASN A 154 -2.44 -2.85 -2.16
N ASN A 155 -1.93 -3.40 -1.06
CA ASN A 155 -2.02 -4.80 -0.63
C ASN A 155 -1.89 -4.88 0.91
N ASN A 156 -2.38 -5.96 1.53
CA ASN A 156 -2.23 -6.22 2.97
C ASN A 156 -1.05 -7.17 3.27
N GLY A 157 0.18 -6.74 2.98
CA GLY A 157 1.42 -7.48 3.29
C GLY A 157 1.95 -7.24 4.72
N ASN A 158 3.10 -7.82 5.07
CA ASN A 158 3.65 -7.75 6.45
C ASN A 158 3.86 -6.32 6.95
N MET A 159 4.48 -5.46 6.14
CA MET A 159 4.71 -4.05 6.46
C MET A 159 3.39 -3.30 6.72
N ALA A 160 2.38 -3.55 5.88
CA ALA A 160 1.05 -2.96 6.03
C ALA A 160 0.44 -3.30 7.40
N ARG A 161 0.57 -4.56 7.82
CA ARG A 161 0.01 -5.06 9.07
C ARG A 161 0.75 -4.49 10.27
N MET A 162 2.07 -4.50 10.26
CA MET A 162 2.90 -3.91 11.32
C MET A 162 2.63 -2.42 11.51
N LEU A 163 2.57 -1.65 10.42
CA LEU A 163 2.25 -0.22 10.49
C LEU A 163 0.82 0.02 10.95
N SER A 164 -0.15 -0.81 10.53
CA SER A 164 -1.54 -0.70 10.99
C SER A 164 -1.66 -0.84 12.50
N GLY A 165 -0.99 -1.82 13.11
CA GLY A 165 -1.02 -1.99 14.56
C GLY A 165 -0.24 -0.91 15.30
N ARG A 166 0.97 -0.57 14.81
CA ARG A 166 1.79 0.49 15.41
C ARG A 166 1.07 1.83 15.42
N ARG A 167 0.49 2.24 14.28
CA ARG A 167 -0.30 3.47 14.13
C ARG A 167 -1.64 3.44 14.85
N ARG A 168 -2.10 2.28 15.32
CA ARG A 168 -3.28 2.17 16.19
C ARG A 168 -2.90 2.30 17.67
N TYR A 169 -1.75 1.75 18.05
CA TYR A 169 -1.30 1.67 19.44
C TYR A 169 -0.59 2.94 19.92
N PHE A 170 0.34 3.50 19.15
CA PHE A 170 1.20 4.62 19.55
C PHE A 170 0.65 5.99 19.13
N GLY A 171 -0.67 6.18 19.27
CA GLY A 171 -1.37 7.38 18.79
C GLY A 171 -2.01 7.12 17.44
N HIS A 172 -3.34 7.04 17.45
CA HIS A 172 -4.13 6.64 16.29
C HIS A 172 -3.86 7.55 15.08
N LYS A 173 -3.34 6.98 13.99
CA LYS A 173 -3.25 7.64 12.68
C LYS A 173 -3.91 6.78 11.60
N ARG A 174 -4.53 7.45 10.62
CA ARG A 174 -5.35 6.79 9.60
C ARG A 174 -4.51 5.83 8.74
N THR A 175 -5.01 4.60 8.57
CA THR A 175 -4.40 3.58 7.72
C THR A 175 -5.43 2.99 6.75
N ILE A 176 -5.34 3.35 5.47
CA ILE A 176 -6.28 2.96 4.42
C ILE A 176 -5.73 1.74 3.69
N ARG A 177 -6.52 0.66 3.67
CA ARG A 177 -6.17 -0.61 3.01
C ARG A 177 -7.26 -0.93 1.98
N PRO A 178 -6.99 -1.40 0.77
CA PRO A 178 -8.04 -1.50 -0.24
C PRO A 178 -9.02 -2.63 0.08
N ASN A 179 -10.33 -2.40 -0.11
CA ASN A 179 -11.29 -3.51 -0.15
C ASN A 179 -11.21 -4.23 -1.51
N ALA A 180 -10.06 -4.88 -1.78
CA ALA A 180 -9.70 -5.40 -3.09
C ALA A 180 -10.77 -6.33 -3.69
N LYS A 181 -11.47 -7.11 -2.87
CA LYS A 181 -12.55 -8.02 -3.30
C LYS A 181 -13.71 -7.26 -3.96
N LYS A 182 -14.10 -6.10 -3.42
CA LYS A 182 -15.18 -5.26 -3.96
C LYS A 182 -14.67 -4.27 -5.00
N LEU A 183 -13.48 -3.71 -4.80
CA LEU A 183 -12.93 -2.68 -5.69
C LEU A 183 -12.58 -3.23 -7.08
N LYS A 184 -12.15 -4.50 -7.20
CA LYS A 184 -11.82 -5.10 -8.51
C LYS A 184 -12.95 -4.96 -9.54
N THR A 185 -14.22 -5.17 -9.13
CA THR A 185 -15.36 -5.15 -10.05
C THR A 185 -15.75 -3.72 -10.37
N LEU A 186 -15.54 -2.81 -9.42
CA LEU A 186 -15.72 -1.39 -9.62
C LEU A 186 -14.71 -0.85 -10.65
N PHE A 187 -13.43 -1.22 -10.54
CA PHE A 187 -12.41 -0.83 -11.52
C PHE A 187 -12.68 -1.42 -12.91
N ALA A 188 -13.09 -2.69 -13.00
CA ALA A 188 -13.43 -3.33 -14.28
C ALA A 188 -14.62 -2.67 -14.98
N SER A 189 -15.58 -2.11 -14.23
CA SER A 189 -16.77 -1.43 -14.77
C SER A 189 -16.65 0.09 -14.84
N ARG A 190 -15.45 0.66 -14.58
CA ARG A 190 -15.27 2.11 -14.44
C ARG A 190 -15.66 2.91 -15.68
N GLN A 191 -15.44 2.36 -16.88
CA GLN A 191 -15.76 3.01 -18.15
C GLN A 191 -17.28 3.09 -18.41
N ASN A 192 -18.07 2.30 -17.68
CA ASN A 192 -19.52 2.23 -17.84
C ASN A 192 -20.25 3.17 -16.86
N MET A 193 -19.55 4.08 -16.18
CA MET A 193 -20.15 5.02 -15.22
C MET A 193 -19.40 6.33 -15.14
N THR A 194 -20.08 7.39 -14.70
CA THR A 194 -19.44 8.69 -14.43
C THR A 194 -18.53 8.61 -13.21
N PHE A 195 -17.62 9.57 -13.09
CA PHE A 195 -16.69 9.62 -11.97
C PHE A 195 -17.39 9.83 -10.62
N GLU A 196 -18.51 10.55 -10.60
CA GLU A 196 -19.34 10.81 -9.41
C GLU A 196 -19.96 9.50 -8.90
N VAL A 197 -20.49 8.68 -9.83
CA VAL A 197 -21.05 7.36 -9.51
C VAL A 197 -19.94 6.41 -9.04
N PHE A 198 -18.79 6.41 -9.71
CA PHE A 198 -17.61 5.66 -9.29
C PHE A 198 -17.18 6.03 -7.87
N LYS A 199 -17.08 7.34 -7.59
CA LYS A 199 -16.71 7.90 -6.28
C LYS A 199 -17.67 7.46 -5.18
N ALA A 200 -18.98 7.57 -5.42
CA ALA A 200 -19.99 7.14 -4.46
C ALA A 200 -19.92 5.63 -4.15
N LYS A 201 -19.79 4.80 -5.20
CA LYS A 201 -19.63 3.34 -5.05
C LYS A 201 -18.33 2.98 -4.33
N LEU A 202 -17.22 3.63 -4.66
CA LEU A 202 -15.92 3.39 -4.04
C LEU A 202 -15.98 3.68 -2.54
N LYS A 203 -16.49 4.85 -2.14
CA LYS A 203 -16.67 5.21 -0.73
C LYS A 203 -17.53 4.19 0.02
N ARG A 204 -18.62 3.72 -0.60
CA ARG A 204 -19.47 2.65 -0.03
C ARG A 204 -18.72 1.34 0.14
N TYR A 205 -17.91 0.93 -0.84
CA TYR A 205 -17.14 -0.32 -0.79
C TYR A 205 -15.99 -0.27 0.20
N GLN A 206 -15.46 0.93 0.43
CA GLN A 206 -14.30 1.16 1.28
C GLN A 206 -14.66 1.32 2.78
N LYS A 207 -15.94 1.38 3.14
CA LYS A 207 -16.39 1.34 4.55
C LYS A 207 -15.81 0.13 5.28
N GLY A 208 -15.20 0.36 6.45
CA GLY A 208 -14.52 -0.68 7.24
C GLY A 208 -13.14 -1.07 6.72
N PHE A 209 -12.55 -0.23 5.87
CA PHE A 209 -11.18 -0.35 5.35
C PHE A 209 -10.47 1.03 5.31
N MET A 210 -10.96 1.98 6.11
CA MET A 210 -10.47 3.36 6.19
C MET A 210 -9.49 3.55 7.37
N GLY A 211 -9.34 2.53 8.21
CA GLY A 211 -8.51 2.57 9.40
C GLY A 211 -9.15 3.38 10.52
N ASP A 212 -10.48 3.28 10.69
CA ASP A 212 -11.17 3.92 11.81
C ASP A 212 -10.73 3.29 13.16
N PRO A 213 -10.69 4.05 14.27
CA PRO A 213 -10.19 3.54 15.56
C PRO A 213 -10.82 2.21 16.01
N MET A 214 -12.11 2.06 15.75
CA MET A 214 -12.92 0.89 16.11
C MET A 214 -13.33 0.05 14.89
N GLU A 215 -12.60 0.16 13.77
CA GLU A 215 -12.89 -0.61 12.54
C GLU A 215 -12.89 -2.13 12.76
N MET A 216 -12.11 -2.61 13.74
CA MET A 216 -11.93 -4.04 14.01
C MET A 216 -12.62 -4.46 15.30
N ARG A 217 -13.32 -5.60 15.24
CA ARG A 217 -13.89 -6.24 16.43
C ARG A 217 -12.77 -6.87 17.27
N PRO A 218 -12.79 -6.73 18.61
CA PRO A 218 -11.88 -7.44 19.50
C PRO A 218 -11.82 -8.94 19.18
N GLY A 219 -10.62 -9.54 19.24
CA GLY A 219 -10.41 -10.98 19.01
C GLY A 219 -10.28 -11.42 17.54
N ARG A 220 -10.39 -10.51 16.56
CA ARG A 220 -10.11 -10.83 15.14
C ARG A 220 -8.83 -10.15 14.64
N GLY A 221 -7.95 -10.95 14.03
CA GLY A 221 -6.73 -10.50 13.38
C GLY A 221 -5.46 -10.87 14.15
N GLN A 222 -4.28 -10.54 13.59
CA GLN A 222 -3.02 -10.76 14.28
C GLN A 222 -2.73 -9.61 15.25
N PHE A 223 -2.05 -9.91 16.35
CA PHE A 223 -1.66 -8.93 17.36
C PHE A 223 -0.96 -7.71 16.77
N PHE A 224 -0.04 -7.93 15.82
CA PHE A 224 0.71 -6.86 15.17
C PHE A 224 -0.11 -5.92 14.28
N GLU A 225 -1.32 -6.33 13.88
CA GLU A 225 -2.25 -5.52 13.05
C GLU A 225 -3.33 -4.87 13.92
N ASN A 226 -3.76 -5.56 14.98
CA ASN A 226 -4.81 -5.15 15.89
C ASN A 226 -4.38 -5.40 17.35
N PRO A 227 -3.47 -4.58 17.90
CA PRO A 227 -3.06 -4.71 19.28
C PRO A 227 -4.24 -4.41 20.21
N SER A 228 -4.40 -5.20 21.28
CA SER A 228 -5.44 -4.98 22.27
C SER A 228 -5.16 -3.71 23.07
N ALA A 229 -6.17 -2.85 23.20
CA ALA A 229 -6.08 -1.61 23.98
C ALA A 229 -5.88 -1.85 25.50
N CYS A 230 -6.15 -3.07 25.98
CA CYS A 230 -6.19 -3.40 27.41
C CYS A 230 -4.98 -4.19 27.93
N ILE A 231 -3.89 -4.35 27.16
CA ILE A 231 -2.70 -5.10 27.63
C ILE A 231 -2.12 -4.52 28.93
N CYS A 232 -2.24 -3.20 29.13
CA CYS A 232 -1.77 -2.54 30.35
C CYS A 232 -2.80 -2.47 31.49
N LYS A 233 -4.03 -2.98 31.30
CA LYS A 233 -5.00 -3.05 32.40
C LYS A 233 -4.65 -4.27 33.26
N LYS A 234 -4.12 -4.03 34.47
CA LYS A 234 -4.06 -5.07 35.51
C LYS A 234 -5.47 -5.63 35.67
N SER A 235 -5.61 -6.94 35.56
CA SER A 235 -6.86 -7.60 35.89
C SER A 235 -7.09 -7.36 37.37
N ASN A 236 -8.11 -6.59 37.73
CA ASN A 236 -8.66 -6.62 39.09
C ASN A 236 -9.36 -7.98 39.24
N ARG A 237 -8.58 -9.05 39.43
CA ARG A 237 -9.10 -10.28 40.03
C ARG A 237 -9.16 -10.00 41.52
N VAL A 238 -10.37 -9.65 41.97
CA VAL A 238 -10.80 -9.84 43.36
C VAL A 238 -11.28 -11.28 43.44
#